data_AF-A0A2V5JQS3-F1
#
_entry.id   AF-A0A2V5JQS3-F1
#
_cell.length_a   1.000
_cell.length_b   1.000
_cell.length_c   1.000
_cell.angle_alpha   90.00
_cell.angle_beta   90.00
_cell.angle_gamma   90.00
#
_symmetry.space_group_name_H-M   'P 1'
#
loop_
_entity.id
_entity.type
_entity.pdbx_description
1 polymer ?
#
loop_
_entity_poly.entity_id
_entity_poly.type
_entity_poly.pdbx_seq_one_letter_code
_entity_poly.pdbx_strand_id
1 'polypeptide(L)'
;MKSARVASSNFAERIADPASQFHPDYLAYRNREITKRELIARLPHVALLGDSVCMDIHISSPWSTFWRARTCRGSNWFLDTGSSPSRIRSVSTRLEEITPFVAMEYAGIGALVDHEGVRSNFFRRILGTRNFCGQITQLLRAPHFPNLILISIGHNNVDWAWRCPPDEFNEPEVHLNDQCQQFRQNYARELRRLKLRARAAPLARTRAN
;
A
#
# COMPACT_ATOMS: atom_id res chain seq x y z
N MET A 1 2.48 13.38 1.26
CA MET A 1 2.19 13.09 -0.16
C MET A 1 0.82 12.42 -0.30
N LYS A 2 0.11 12.64 -1.42
CA LYS A 2 -1.18 11.95 -1.71
C LYS A 2 -0.91 10.50 -2.12
N SER A 3 -1.78 9.57 -1.70
CA SER A 3 -1.78 8.16 -2.14
C SER A 3 -2.12 8.10 -3.63
N ALA A 4 -1.46 7.23 -4.39
CA ALA A 4 -1.85 6.97 -5.77
C ALA A 4 -3.11 6.08 -5.76
N ARG A 5 -4.10 6.44 -6.56
CA ARG A 5 -5.31 5.64 -6.78
C ARG A 5 -5.42 5.40 -8.28
N VAL A 6 -5.38 4.14 -8.70
CA VAL A 6 -5.39 3.74 -10.10
C VAL A 6 -6.50 2.72 -10.29
N ALA A 7 -7.41 2.96 -11.23
CA ALA A 7 -8.38 1.96 -11.66
C ALA A 7 -7.79 1.16 -12.82
N SER A 8 -8.13 -0.12 -12.94
CA SER A 8 -7.67 -0.97 -14.03
C SER A 8 -7.94 -0.36 -15.39
N SER A 9 -6.97 -0.33 -16.30
CA SER A 9 -7.09 0.38 -17.60
C SER A 9 -8.29 -0.09 -18.42
N ASN A 10 -8.57 -1.39 -18.42
CA ASN A 10 -9.63 -2.01 -19.22
C ASN A 10 -10.94 -2.21 -18.44
N PHE A 11 -11.11 -1.52 -17.30
CA PHE A 11 -12.26 -1.78 -16.41
C PHE A 11 -13.59 -1.56 -17.12
N ALA A 12 -13.70 -0.54 -17.97
CA ALA A 12 -14.96 -0.16 -18.64
C ALA A 12 -15.46 -1.23 -19.62
N GLU A 13 -14.55 -1.89 -20.34
CA GLU A 13 -14.89 -2.99 -21.26
C GLU A 13 -15.31 -4.24 -20.49
N ARG A 14 -14.58 -4.57 -19.42
CA ARG A 14 -14.85 -5.76 -18.60
C ARG A 14 -16.14 -5.69 -17.81
N ILE A 15 -16.56 -4.51 -17.37
CA ILE A 15 -17.86 -4.35 -16.70
C ILE A 15 -19.01 -4.26 -17.71
N ALA A 16 -18.73 -3.96 -18.98
CA ALA A 16 -19.73 -3.94 -20.04
C ALA A 16 -20.17 -5.35 -20.49
N ASP A 17 -19.33 -6.36 -20.25
CA ASP A 17 -19.66 -7.77 -20.50
C ASP A 17 -20.86 -8.21 -19.64
N PRO A 18 -21.95 -8.74 -20.22
CA PRO A 18 -23.10 -9.28 -19.48
C PRO A 18 -22.75 -10.38 -18.47
N ALA A 19 -21.67 -11.14 -18.68
CA ALA A 19 -21.20 -12.15 -17.74
C ALA A 19 -20.48 -11.55 -16.51
N SER A 20 -20.21 -10.25 -16.53
CA SER A 20 -19.53 -9.55 -15.43
C SER A 20 -20.46 -9.35 -14.24
N GLN A 21 -19.98 -9.63 -13.04
CA GLN A 21 -20.70 -9.33 -11.79
C GLN A 21 -21.02 -7.83 -11.60
N PHE A 22 -20.30 -6.95 -12.31
CA PHE A 22 -20.51 -5.49 -12.27
C PHE A 22 -21.34 -4.97 -13.45
N HIS A 23 -21.85 -5.84 -14.32
CA HIS A 23 -22.71 -5.45 -15.44
C HIS A 23 -23.93 -4.62 -15.02
N PRO A 24 -24.62 -4.91 -13.90
CA PRO A 24 -25.71 -4.06 -13.43
C PRO A 24 -25.26 -2.62 -13.12
N ASP A 25 -24.06 -2.44 -12.55
CA ASP A 25 -23.51 -1.11 -12.29
C ASP A 25 -23.10 -0.40 -13.59
N TYR A 26 -22.62 -1.15 -14.59
CA TYR A 26 -22.38 -0.61 -15.93
C TYR A 26 -23.67 -0.10 -16.60
N LEU A 27 -24.77 -0.87 -16.51
CA LEU A 27 -26.08 -0.46 -17.03
C LEU A 27 -26.59 0.79 -16.31
N ALA A 28 -26.52 0.82 -14.97
CA ALA A 28 -26.89 2.01 -14.18
C ALA A 28 -26.06 3.24 -14.58
N TYR A 29 -24.76 3.06 -14.85
CA TYR A 29 -23.91 4.14 -15.35
C TYR A 29 -24.32 4.59 -16.75
N ARG A 30 -24.61 3.66 -17.67
CA ARG A 30 -25.09 3.96 -19.02
C ARG A 30 -26.42 4.70 -19.01
N ASN A 31 -27.32 4.34 -18.10
CA ASN A 31 -28.61 4.98 -17.88
C ASN A 31 -28.51 6.32 -17.13
N ARG A 32 -27.30 6.76 -16.76
CA ARG A 32 -27.03 7.98 -15.98
C ARG A 32 -27.65 7.98 -14.58
N GLU A 33 -28.00 6.82 -14.05
CA GLU A 33 -28.48 6.63 -12.68
C GLU A 33 -27.34 6.79 -11.66
N ILE A 34 -26.11 6.48 -12.08
CA ILE A 34 -24.90 6.67 -11.29
C ILE A 34 -23.81 7.39 -12.08
N THR A 35 -22.96 8.11 -11.38
CA THR A 35 -21.79 8.78 -11.95
C THR A 35 -20.62 7.82 -12.13
N LYS A 36 -19.67 8.16 -13.02
CA LYS A 36 -18.41 7.41 -13.20
C LYS A 36 -17.64 7.27 -11.87
N ARG A 37 -17.72 8.28 -11.00
CA ARG A 37 -17.07 8.25 -9.68
C ARG A 37 -17.69 7.20 -8.77
N GLU A 38 -19.01 7.09 -8.77
CA GLU A 38 -19.74 6.08 -7.99
C GLU A 38 -19.48 4.68 -8.55
N LEU A 39 -19.43 4.53 -9.87
CA LEU A 39 -19.06 3.27 -10.52
C LEU A 39 -17.67 2.78 -10.06
N ILE A 40 -16.66 3.65 -10.12
CA ILE A 40 -15.29 3.34 -9.64
C ILE A 40 -15.25 3.09 -8.12
N ALA A 41 -16.19 3.66 -7.37
CA ALA A 41 -16.32 3.42 -5.93
C ALA A 41 -17.01 2.09 -5.59
N ARG A 42 -17.71 1.45 -6.54
CA ARG A 42 -18.33 0.13 -6.36
C ARG A 42 -17.42 -1.03 -6.74
N LEU A 43 -16.37 -0.77 -7.52
CA LEU A 43 -15.32 -1.75 -7.79
C LEU A 43 -14.57 -2.12 -6.51
N PRO A 44 -14.04 -3.35 -6.39
CA PRO A 44 -13.24 -3.75 -5.26
C PRO A 44 -11.99 -2.87 -5.13
N HIS A 45 -11.66 -2.47 -3.91
CA HIS A 45 -10.47 -1.68 -3.60
C HIS A 45 -9.37 -2.58 -3.03
N VAL A 46 -8.18 -2.53 -3.64
CA VAL A 46 -6.99 -3.25 -3.18
C VAL A 46 -5.96 -2.23 -2.72
N ALA A 47 -5.49 -2.33 -1.48
CA ALA A 47 -4.51 -1.41 -0.92
C ALA A 47 -3.16 -2.09 -0.69
N LEU A 48 -2.06 -1.38 -0.94
CA LEU A 48 -0.71 -1.77 -0.53
C LEU A 48 -0.19 -0.86 0.58
N LEU A 49 0.19 -1.48 1.70
CA LEU A 49 1.01 -0.90 2.76
C LEU A 49 2.42 -1.46 2.63
N GLY A 50 3.45 -0.62 2.61
CA GLY A 50 4.81 -1.10 2.40
C GLY A 50 5.90 -0.06 2.60
N ASP A 51 7.13 -0.52 2.54
CA ASP A 51 8.34 0.30 2.67
C ASP A 51 9.08 0.49 1.33
N SER A 52 10.35 0.94 1.37
CA SER A 52 11.19 1.18 0.20
C SER A 52 11.40 -0.06 -0.69
N VAL A 53 11.38 -1.28 -0.14
CA VAL A 53 11.51 -2.52 -0.93
C VAL A 53 10.28 -2.71 -1.83
N CYS A 54 9.12 -2.22 -1.39
CA CYS A 54 7.92 -2.22 -2.22
C CYS A 54 7.91 -1.16 -3.32
N MET A 55 8.87 -0.24 -3.33
CA MET A 55 8.91 0.88 -4.26
C MET A 55 9.96 0.72 -5.37
N ASP A 56 10.65 -0.43 -5.45
CA ASP A 56 11.75 -0.70 -6.40
C ASP A 56 12.86 0.38 -6.34
N ILE A 57 13.20 0.81 -5.12
CA ILE A 57 14.14 1.92 -4.91
C ILE A 57 15.53 1.37 -4.58
N HIS A 58 16.43 1.47 -5.55
CA HIS A 58 17.86 1.35 -5.32
C HIS A 58 18.43 2.65 -4.72
N ILE A 59 18.97 2.58 -3.51
CA ILE A 59 19.53 3.73 -2.79
C ILE A 59 21.00 3.90 -3.20
N SER A 60 21.30 4.86 -4.07
CA SER A 60 22.69 5.22 -4.43
C SER A 60 23.13 6.58 -3.85
N SER A 61 22.20 7.50 -3.64
CA SER A 61 22.44 8.79 -2.96
C SER A 61 21.13 9.38 -2.44
N PRO A 62 21.15 10.34 -1.51
CA PRO A 62 19.92 10.99 -1.03
C PRO A 62 19.14 11.69 -2.14
N TRP A 63 19.83 12.30 -3.10
CA TRP A 63 19.21 13.00 -4.24
C TRP A 63 18.61 12.02 -5.26
N SER A 64 19.31 10.92 -5.57
CA SER A 64 18.76 9.88 -6.46
C SER A 64 17.55 9.18 -5.84
N THR A 65 17.60 8.95 -4.53
CA THR A 65 16.49 8.37 -3.76
C THR A 65 15.30 9.32 -3.75
N PHE A 66 15.51 10.62 -3.53
CA PHE A 66 14.44 11.63 -3.60
C PHE A 66 13.83 11.73 -4.99
N TRP A 67 14.66 11.71 -6.05
CA TRP A 67 14.17 11.74 -7.42
C TRP A 67 13.30 10.51 -7.73
N ARG A 68 13.81 9.30 -7.42
CA ARG A 68 13.07 8.04 -7.61
C ARG A 68 11.81 7.96 -6.78
N ALA A 69 11.81 8.48 -5.55
CA ALA A 69 10.61 8.60 -4.72
C ALA A 69 9.46 9.33 -5.40
N ARG A 70 9.82 10.28 -6.26
CA ARG A 70 8.91 11.15 -6.96
C ARG A 70 8.55 10.61 -8.34
N THR A 71 9.47 9.89 -9.01
CA THR A 71 9.32 9.44 -10.40
C THR A 71 8.96 7.96 -10.57
N CYS A 72 9.27 7.07 -9.63
CA CYS A 72 9.00 5.62 -9.72
C CYS A 72 7.66 5.19 -9.08
N ARG A 73 6.77 6.13 -8.75
CA ARG A 73 5.44 5.83 -8.21
C ARG A 73 4.59 5.06 -9.23
N GLY A 74 3.90 4.02 -8.78
CA GLY A 74 3.10 3.16 -9.67
C GLY A 74 3.93 2.26 -10.59
N SER A 75 5.22 2.09 -10.34
CA SER A 75 6.13 1.21 -11.09
C SER A 75 6.87 0.30 -10.09
N ASN A 76 6.14 -0.62 -9.48
CA ASN A 76 6.63 -1.62 -8.54
C ASN A 76 5.96 -2.98 -8.75
N TRP A 77 6.32 -3.97 -7.95
CA TRP A 77 5.79 -5.33 -8.07
C TRP A 77 4.26 -5.42 -7.86
N PHE A 78 3.65 -4.43 -7.18
CA PHE A 78 2.21 -4.37 -6.96
C PHE A 78 1.47 -3.60 -8.05
N LEU A 79 1.98 -2.45 -8.49
CA LEU A 79 1.42 -1.62 -9.55
C LEU A 79 2.47 -1.41 -10.64
N ASP A 80 2.14 -1.74 -11.88
CA ASP A 80 2.96 -1.39 -13.05
C ASP A 80 2.14 -0.55 -14.03
N THR A 81 2.21 0.77 -13.89
CA THR A 81 1.55 1.73 -14.78
C THR A 81 2.40 2.10 -16.00
N GLY A 82 3.57 1.46 -16.16
CA GLY A 82 4.49 1.70 -17.26
C GLY A 82 4.25 0.80 -18.47
N SER A 83 4.74 1.22 -19.64
CA SER A 83 4.60 0.54 -20.94
C SER A 83 5.84 -0.26 -21.35
N SER A 84 6.64 -0.75 -20.40
CA SER A 84 7.89 -1.47 -20.73
C SER A 84 7.64 -2.97 -21.00
N PRO A 85 8.07 -3.50 -22.16
CA PRO A 85 7.70 -4.84 -22.63
C PRO A 85 8.45 -6.01 -21.98
N SER A 86 9.42 -5.77 -21.08
CA SER A 86 10.29 -6.82 -20.50
C SER A 86 10.05 -7.13 -19.02
N ARG A 87 8.93 -6.69 -18.42
CA ARG A 87 8.74 -6.73 -16.96
C ARG A 87 7.96 -7.94 -16.45
N ILE A 88 8.34 -8.40 -15.25
CA ILE A 88 7.60 -9.39 -14.45
C ILE A 88 6.16 -8.92 -14.30
N ARG A 89 5.17 -9.77 -14.64
CA ARG A 89 3.74 -9.48 -14.45
C ARG A 89 3.47 -9.11 -12.98
N SER A 90 3.11 -7.85 -12.73
CA SER A 90 2.80 -7.33 -11.41
C SER A 90 1.56 -7.99 -10.80
N VAL A 91 1.41 -7.90 -9.49
CA VAL A 91 0.23 -8.42 -8.79
C VAL A 91 -1.04 -7.74 -9.28
N SER A 92 -0.99 -6.44 -9.62
CA SER A 92 -2.15 -5.78 -10.22
C SER A 92 -2.54 -6.42 -11.54
N THR A 93 -1.58 -6.65 -12.45
CA THR A 93 -1.88 -7.25 -13.76
C THR A 93 -2.53 -8.64 -13.64
N ARG A 94 -2.10 -9.45 -12.67
CA ARG A 94 -2.72 -10.77 -12.42
C ARG A 94 -4.11 -10.65 -11.79
N LEU A 95 -4.29 -9.73 -10.84
CA LEU A 95 -5.60 -9.47 -10.23
C LEU A 95 -6.60 -8.90 -11.26
N GLU A 96 -6.11 -8.11 -12.22
CA GLU A 96 -6.89 -7.56 -13.33
C GLU A 96 -7.41 -8.62 -14.28
N GLU A 97 -6.83 -9.82 -14.35
CA GLU A 97 -7.40 -10.95 -15.12
C GLU A 97 -8.64 -11.52 -14.40
N ILE A 98 -8.61 -11.56 -13.08
CA ILE A 98 -9.69 -12.11 -12.25
C ILE A 98 -10.87 -11.14 -12.20
N THR A 99 -10.64 -9.88 -11.83
CA THR A 99 -11.72 -8.89 -11.67
C THR A 99 -11.19 -7.46 -11.88
N PRO A 100 -11.98 -6.55 -12.48
CA PRO A 100 -11.65 -5.13 -12.45
C PRO A 100 -11.63 -4.63 -10.99
N PHE A 101 -10.65 -3.80 -10.65
CA PHE A 101 -10.49 -3.28 -9.29
C PHE A 101 -9.85 -1.89 -9.28
N VAL A 102 -9.75 -1.32 -8.08
CA VAL A 102 -9.08 -0.05 -7.84
C VAL A 102 -7.90 -0.26 -6.90
N ALA A 103 -6.70 -0.04 -7.40
CA ALA A 103 -5.47 -0.08 -6.63
C ALA A 103 -5.26 1.22 -5.85
N MET A 104 -4.82 1.08 -4.60
CA MET A 104 -4.47 2.20 -3.72
C MET A 104 -3.09 1.98 -3.10
N GLU A 105 -2.14 2.83 -3.46
CA GLU A 105 -0.77 2.76 -2.95
C GLU A 105 -0.60 3.73 -1.77
N TYR A 106 -0.40 3.16 -0.59
CA TYR A 106 -0.09 3.90 0.64
C TYR A 106 1.38 3.72 1.06
N ALA A 107 2.13 2.87 0.35
CA ALA A 107 3.53 2.59 0.60
C ALA A 107 4.37 3.88 0.63
N GLY A 108 5.36 3.89 1.52
CA GLY A 108 6.23 5.03 1.75
C GLY A 108 7.67 4.57 1.91
N ILE A 109 8.60 5.35 1.37
CA ILE A 109 10.04 5.08 1.49
C ILE A 109 10.44 5.12 2.97
N GLY A 110 11.34 4.24 3.40
CA GLY A 110 11.89 4.28 4.77
C GLY A 110 10.82 4.15 5.87
N ALA A 111 9.68 3.53 5.57
CA ALA A 111 8.60 3.33 6.52
C ALA A 111 9.05 2.36 7.62
N LEU A 112 8.98 2.82 8.87
CA LEU A 112 9.19 2.00 10.06
C LEU A 112 7.87 1.63 10.71
N VAL A 113 7.87 0.60 11.56
CA VAL A 113 6.69 0.22 12.32
C VAL A 113 6.36 1.19 13.48
N ASP A 114 7.30 2.04 13.96
CA ASP A 114 7.02 3.07 14.99
C ASP A 114 7.84 4.38 14.91
N HIS A 115 7.52 5.36 15.78
CA HIS A 115 8.23 6.62 16.03
C HIS A 115 9.37 6.46 17.03
N GLU A 116 10.56 7.04 16.74
CA GLU A 116 11.42 7.65 17.76
C GLU A 116 12.60 8.46 17.17
N GLY A 117 13.13 9.40 17.97
CA GLY A 117 14.53 9.84 17.97
C GLY A 117 14.94 10.98 17.03
N VAL A 118 15.21 12.14 17.61
CA VAL A 118 15.43 13.50 17.06
C VAL A 118 16.47 13.67 15.91
N ARG A 119 17.27 12.68 15.51
CA ARG A 119 18.35 12.91 14.50
C ARG A 119 18.00 12.65 13.02
N SER A 120 16.89 11.97 12.70
CA SER A 120 16.50 11.57 11.32
C SER A 120 15.45 12.50 10.65
N ASN A 121 15.11 13.64 11.27
CA ASN A 121 13.89 14.40 10.95
C ASN A 121 13.91 15.16 9.60
N PHE A 122 15.06 15.58 9.08
CA PHE A 122 15.09 16.45 7.90
C PHE A 122 14.90 15.69 6.57
N PHE A 123 15.68 14.62 6.34
CA PHE A 123 15.56 13.78 5.15
C PHE A 123 14.21 13.05 5.06
N ARG A 124 13.66 12.58 6.18
CA ARG A 124 12.33 11.96 6.23
C ARG A 124 11.19 12.92 5.90
N ARG A 125 11.29 14.16 6.37
CA ARG A 125 10.33 15.23 6.09
C ARG A 125 10.37 15.64 4.62
N ILE A 126 11.56 15.66 4.01
CA ILE A 126 11.75 15.91 2.57
C ILE A 126 11.20 14.75 1.72
N LEU A 127 11.49 13.50 2.10
CA LEU A 127 11.06 12.30 1.37
C LEU A 127 9.57 11.93 1.61
N GLY A 128 8.89 12.61 2.55
CA GLY A 128 7.49 12.33 2.90
C GLY A 128 7.27 10.91 3.40
N THR A 129 8.29 10.30 4.01
CA THR A 129 8.29 8.93 4.52
C THR A 129 7.23 8.77 5.59
N ARG A 130 6.20 7.97 5.34
CA ARG A 130 5.19 7.62 6.35
C ARG A 130 5.57 6.28 6.96
N ASN A 131 5.75 6.26 8.28
CA ASN A 131 5.82 5.04 9.05
C ASN A 131 4.51 4.23 8.93
N PHE A 132 4.53 2.96 9.30
CA PHE A 132 3.41 2.02 9.19
C PHE A 132 2.13 2.59 9.83
N CYS A 133 2.24 3.16 11.03
CA CYS A 133 1.15 3.87 11.71
C CYS A 133 0.57 5.02 10.85
N GLY A 134 1.43 5.79 10.18
CA GLY A 134 1.02 6.85 9.27
C GLY A 134 0.31 6.33 8.02
N GLN A 135 0.77 5.21 7.44
CA GLN A 135 0.11 4.56 6.31
C GLN A 135 -1.26 3.99 6.70
N ILE A 136 -1.34 3.32 7.86
CA ILE A 136 -2.59 2.80 8.42
C ILE A 136 -3.55 3.94 8.73
N THR A 137 -3.10 5.01 9.37
CA THR A 137 -3.95 6.18 9.64
C THR A 137 -4.55 6.76 8.37
N GLN A 138 -3.80 6.76 7.26
CA GLN A 138 -4.31 7.20 5.97
C GLN A 138 -5.32 6.22 5.38
N LEU A 139 -5.06 4.92 5.44
CA LEU A 139 -5.96 3.87 4.98
C LEU A 139 -7.27 3.89 5.78
N LEU A 140 -7.22 4.06 7.11
CA LEU A 140 -8.38 4.15 7.98
C LEU A 140 -9.28 5.36 7.68
N ARG A 141 -8.72 6.43 7.11
CA ARG A 141 -9.45 7.63 6.65
C ARG A 141 -9.98 7.50 5.23
N ALA A 142 -9.70 6.39 4.53
CA ALA A 142 -10.22 6.18 3.20
C ALA A 142 -11.75 6.09 3.23
N PRO A 143 -12.47 6.79 2.33
CA PRO A 143 -13.93 6.72 2.27
C PRO A 143 -14.46 5.29 2.06
N HIS A 144 -13.71 4.48 1.29
CA HIS A 144 -13.99 3.07 1.07
C HIS A 144 -12.86 2.26 1.69
N PHE A 145 -13.23 1.39 2.62
CA PHE A 145 -12.25 0.49 3.24
C PHE A 145 -11.88 -0.60 2.23
N PRO A 146 -10.59 -0.92 2.04
CA PRO A 146 -10.17 -1.88 1.02
C PRO A 146 -10.73 -3.28 1.26
N ASN A 147 -11.11 -3.98 0.19
CA ASN A 147 -11.49 -5.39 0.22
C ASN A 147 -10.28 -6.30 0.45
N LEU A 148 -9.11 -5.89 -0.05
CA LEU A 148 -7.84 -6.58 0.13
C LEU A 148 -6.76 -5.57 0.54
N ILE A 149 -6.01 -5.90 1.58
CA ILE A 149 -4.86 -5.11 2.03
C ILE A 149 -3.63 -6.00 1.95
N LEU A 150 -2.70 -5.65 1.08
CA LEU A 150 -1.37 -6.25 1.02
C LEU A 150 -0.45 -5.48 1.96
N ILE A 151 0.27 -6.19 2.82
CA ILE A 151 1.19 -5.60 3.78
C ILE A 151 2.57 -6.22 3.56
N SER A 152 3.53 -5.39 3.15
CA SER A 152 4.92 -5.78 2.94
C SER A 152 5.84 -4.70 3.53
N ILE A 153 5.98 -4.76 4.86
CA ILE A 153 6.72 -3.77 5.65
C ILE A 153 7.45 -4.47 6.79
N GLY A 154 8.69 -4.07 7.07
CA GLY A 154 9.41 -4.51 8.27
C GLY A 154 10.91 -4.69 8.10
N HIS A 155 11.45 -4.66 6.88
CA HIS A 155 12.90 -4.84 6.69
C HIS A 155 13.72 -3.76 7.43
N ASN A 156 13.26 -2.51 7.39
CA ASN A 156 13.88 -1.38 8.08
C ASN A 156 13.84 -1.46 9.63
N ASN A 157 13.08 -2.41 10.18
CA ASN A 157 12.97 -2.66 11.61
C ASN A 157 13.92 -3.77 12.10
N VAL A 158 14.41 -4.61 11.19
CA VAL A 158 15.34 -5.72 11.48
C VAL A 158 16.74 -5.45 10.89
N ASP A 159 16.93 -4.29 10.26
CA ASP A 159 18.24 -3.79 9.83
C ASP A 159 19.06 -3.34 11.05
N TRP A 160 19.65 -4.35 11.70
CA TRP A 160 20.43 -4.24 12.92
C TRP A 160 21.78 -3.53 12.69
N ALA A 161 22.34 -3.64 11.49
CA ALA A 161 23.64 -3.06 11.15
C ALA A 161 23.62 -1.53 11.12
N TRP A 162 22.48 -0.90 10.82
CA TRP A 162 22.36 0.57 10.81
C TRP A 162 22.05 1.17 12.20
N ARG A 163 21.65 0.36 13.17
CA ARG A 163 21.11 0.83 14.46
C ARG A 163 21.86 0.39 15.70
N CYS A 164 22.78 -0.56 15.57
CA CYS A 164 23.60 -1.00 16.69
C CYS A 164 24.68 0.06 16.96
N PRO A 165 24.67 0.75 18.12
CA PRO A 165 25.77 1.62 18.46
C PRO A 165 27.06 0.78 18.66
N PRO A 166 28.25 1.34 18.42
CA PRO A 166 29.51 0.58 18.31
C PRO A 166 29.84 -0.32 19.52
N ASP A 167 29.35 0.06 20.69
CA ASP A 167 29.47 -0.60 21.99
C ASP A 167 28.55 -1.82 22.16
N GLU A 168 27.43 -1.88 21.44
CA GLU A 168 26.44 -2.97 21.49
C GLU A 168 26.74 -4.13 20.52
N PHE A 169 27.80 -4.02 19.70
CA PHE A 169 28.25 -5.11 18.82
C PHE A 169 28.73 -6.35 19.59
N ASN A 170 29.07 -6.19 20.87
CA ASN A 170 29.60 -7.27 21.69
C ASN A 170 28.50 -8.21 22.21
N GLU A 171 27.24 -7.76 22.28
CA GLU A 171 26.08 -8.54 22.73
C GLU A 171 24.83 -8.29 21.85
N PRO A 172 24.90 -8.62 20.55
CA PRO A 172 23.84 -8.29 19.59
C PRO A 172 22.51 -8.98 19.91
N GLU A 173 22.53 -10.11 20.62
CA GLU A 173 21.35 -10.91 20.92
C GLU A 173 20.33 -10.19 21.81
N VAL A 174 20.79 -9.45 22.82
CA VAL A 174 19.92 -8.70 23.74
C VAL A 174 19.21 -7.58 22.97
N HIS A 175 19.95 -6.84 22.16
CA HIS A 175 19.42 -5.76 21.33
C HIS A 175 18.44 -6.27 20.27
N LEU A 176 18.80 -7.36 19.57
CA LEU A 176 17.93 -7.97 18.56
C LEU A 176 16.62 -8.48 19.17
N ASN A 177 16.67 -9.05 20.37
CA ASN A 177 15.47 -9.50 21.07
C ASN A 177 14.54 -8.34 21.44
N ASP A 178 15.09 -7.24 21.96
CA ASP A 178 14.30 -6.04 22.26
C ASP A 178 13.70 -5.43 20.98
N GLN A 179 14.48 -5.28 19.90
CA GLN A 179 13.99 -4.82 18.61
C GLN A 179 12.86 -5.71 18.07
N CYS A 180 13.00 -7.03 18.15
CA CYS A 180 11.96 -7.97 17.74
C CYS A 180 10.69 -7.84 18.59
N GLN A 181 10.83 -7.66 19.90
CA GLN A 181 9.71 -7.47 20.81
C GLN A 181 8.96 -6.16 20.51
N GLN A 182 9.68 -5.06 20.35
CA GLN A 182 9.09 -3.76 19.97
C GLN A 182 8.41 -3.83 18.61
N PHE A 183 9.06 -4.43 17.60
CA PHE A 183 8.46 -4.66 16.28
C PHE A 183 7.14 -5.41 16.39
N ARG A 184 7.13 -6.54 17.11
CA ARG A 184 5.94 -7.38 17.30
C ARG A 184 4.81 -6.59 17.97
N GLN A 185 5.10 -5.86 19.04
CA GLN A 185 4.08 -5.09 19.77
C GLN A 185 3.47 -4.00 18.89
N ASN A 186 4.30 -3.24 18.20
CA ASN A 186 3.87 -2.13 17.35
C ASN A 186 3.11 -2.63 16.12
N TYR A 187 3.60 -3.70 15.48
CA TYR A 187 2.92 -4.33 14.35
C TYR A 187 1.55 -4.88 14.77
N ALA A 188 1.47 -5.55 15.92
CA ALA A 188 0.21 -6.06 16.45
C ALA A 188 -0.79 -4.95 16.78
N ARG A 189 -0.34 -3.84 17.40
CA ARG A 189 -1.16 -2.66 17.68
C ARG A 189 -1.80 -2.12 16.41
N GLU A 190 -0.99 -1.97 15.37
CA GLU A 190 -1.40 -1.45 14.08
C GLU A 190 -2.35 -2.40 13.32
N LEU A 191 -2.10 -3.71 13.34
CA LEU A 191 -3.02 -4.71 12.79
C LEU A 191 -4.38 -4.73 13.50
N ARG A 192 -4.41 -4.52 14.83
CA ARG A 192 -5.67 -4.45 15.57
C ARG A 192 -6.53 -3.27 15.09
N ARG A 193 -5.92 -2.12 14.80
CA ARG A 193 -6.64 -0.96 14.24
C ARG A 193 -7.29 -1.29 12.90
N LEU A 194 -6.57 -1.99 12.00
CA LEU A 194 -7.11 -2.46 10.73
C LEU A 194 -8.27 -3.44 10.93
N LYS A 195 -8.11 -4.43 11.81
CA LYS A 195 -9.16 -5.41 12.12
C LYS A 195 -10.43 -4.76 12.68
N LEU A 196 -10.28 -3.79 13.58
CA LEU A 196 -11.41 -3.06 14.15
C LEU A 196 -12.19 -2.30 13.05
N ARG A 197 -11.47 -1.60 12.17
CA ARG A 197 -12.11 -0.88 11.05
C ARG A 197 -12.76 -1.82 10.04
N ALA A 198 -12.15 -2.97 9.76
CA ALA A 198 -12.71 -3.98 8.88
C ALA A 198 -14.03 -4.55 9.42
N ARG A 199 -14.09 -4.82 10.74
CA ARG A 199 -15.33 -5.28 11.41
C ARG A 199 -16.43 -4.22 11.41
N ALA A 200 -16.06 -2.95 11.52
CA ALA A 200 -17.00 -1.84 11.47
C ALA A 200 -17.38 -1.43 10.04
N ALA A 201 -16.68 -1.93 9.01
CA ALA A 201 -17.05 -1.69 7.63
C ALA A 201 -18.31 -2.52 7.33
N PRO A 202 -19.35 -1.93 6.70
CA PRO A 202 -20.45 -2.72 6.21
C PRO A 202 -19.88 -3.78 5.27
N LEU A 203 -20.17 -5.05 5.54
CA LEU A 203 -19.86 -6.14 4.61
C LEU A 203 -20.36 -5.70 3.25
N ALA A 204 -19.46 -5.65 2.25
CA ALA A 204 -19.88 -5.52 0.87
C ALA A 204 -20.96 -6.58 0.68
N ARG A 205 -22.20 -6.13 0.39
CA ARG A 205 -23.33 -7.04 0.21
C ARG A 205 -22.85 -8.12 -0.75
N THR A 206 -22.68 -9.34 -0.25
CA THR A 206 -22.73 -10.54 -1.07
C THR A 206 -24.14 -10.50 -1.66
N ARG A 207 -24.27 -9.89 -2.84
CA ARG A 207 -25.45 -10.08 -3.67
C ARG A 207 -25.33 -11.52 -4.13
N ALA A 208 -25.89 -12.43 -3.34
CA ALA A 208 -26.14 -13.78 -3.76
C ALA A 208 -27.01 -13.69 -5.02
N ASN A 209 -26.60 -14.45 -6.05
CA ASN A 209 -27.39 -14.68 -7.25
C ASN A 209 -28.78 -15.22 -6.92
#